data_AF-A0A090N5L4-F1
#
_entry.id   AF-A0A090N5L4-F1
#
_cell.length_a   1.000
_cell.length_b   1.000
_cell.length_c   1.000
_cell.angle_alpha   90.00
_cell.angle_beta   90.00
_cell.angle_gamma   90.00
#
_symmetry.space_group_name_H-M   'P 1'
#
loop_
_entity.id
_entity.type
_entity.pdbx_description
1 polymer ?
#
loop_
_entity_poly.entity_id
_entity_poly.type
_entity_poly.pdbx_seq_one_letter_code
_entity_poly.pdbx_strand_id
1 'polypeptide(L)'
;MSIFALLCLLMVAALIFCAVYSQKEYGFTPYPGSIYSGQYFLFRILPQIFAGIILLYAQSVVTASMRTLPFTAMADAEPRARYLALFRRLYPLTFLLPSLTGPWQFQFFSVCTWLANFTIPLMSTVCSCIYQDGNWIWAAVQGIVWALVALYILLLIATMILMMYWFKRWTGLMWDIRSLGHLLPLLSQSNTTKSYEGVDVVQRSSLFKAQLRDRHLDRLGYWQMDGPQGGMWYGIGTVGEESQGDRSTYKIIPKKASYNISPASSRDDLEAEVRYAHYRYLPIALRTPVILSSVIFMTLFILAILVVSFLPQTRLDQGYFPQVQARPNNGSFSAANFLYAFVPSLLGMIMFLLFQSVDHALRVHQPWADLSRPSGSIASKSILADYAACLPFQCTWKALRNGHWRVAVTSFMAVIFIFIPILAGGLFMALTNFRGQVKMFPNMPVFGVLLAFLFLYLGCLTLMLPRRQALRIPHPANCLAELIALCTAEDTVHDEAFLAVRDASDLKSRLGLDRPNSREQSRWYFGVAAGRDERRLSVRPMQKFTEKKMRSMRSL
;
A
#
# COMPACT_ATOMS: atom_id res chain seq x y z
N MET A 1 -12.55 11.48 5.91
CA MET A 1 -11.84 11.91 7.14
C MET A 1 -12.81 12.14 8.30
N SER A 2 -14.01 12.70 8.08
CA SER A 2 -15.00 12.89 9.15
C SER A 2 -15.42 11.61 9.87
N ILE A 3 -15.70 10.53 9.12
CA ILE A 3 -16.00 9.20 9.71
C ILE A 3 -14.83 8.70 10.56
N PHE A 4 -13.59 8.89 10.09
CA PHE A 4 -12.40 8.51 10.83
C PHE A 4 -12.25 9.30 12.14
N ALA A 5 -12.47 10.62 12.10
CA ALA A 5 -12.45 11.47 13.29
C ALA A 5 -13.53 11.04 14.30
N LEU A 6 -14.73 10.69 13.83
CA LEU A 6 -15.81 10.14 14.67
C LEU A 6 -15.39 8.82 15.33
N LEU A 7 -14.78 7.90 14.60
CA LEU A 7 -14.30 6.63 15.16
C LEU A 7 -13.23 6.86 16.25
N CYS A 8 -12.29 7.78 16.02
CA CYS A 8 -11.31 8.16 17.04
C CYS A 8 -11.98 8.76 18.28
N LEU A 9 -12.97 9.65 18.11
CA LEU A 9 -13.71 10.27 19.21
C LEU A 9 -14.48 9.23 20.03
N LEU A 10 -15.18 8.30 19.36
CA LEU A 10 -15.90 7.21 20.01
C LEU A 10 -14.95 6.30 20.80
N MET A 11 -13.77 5.99 20.24
CA MET A 11 -12.74 5.22 20.95
C MET A 11 -12.22 5.94 22.19
N VAL A 12 -11.94 7.24 22.09
CA VAL A 12 -11.52 8.07 23.23
C VAL A 12 -12.61 8.07 24.32
N ALA A 13 -13.87 8.30 23.94
CA ALA A 13 -14.99 8.28 24.88
C ALA A 13 -15.15 6.93 25.58
N ALA A 14 -15.05 5.82 24.83
CA ALA A 14 -15.11 4.47 25.38
C ALA A 14 -13.97 4.18 26.36
N LEU A 15 -12.74 4.58 26.03
CA LEU A 15 -11.57 4.41 26.89
C LEU A 15 -11.68 5.24 28.18
N ILE A 16 -12.07 6.51 28.07
CA ILE A 16 -12.29 7.38 29.25
C ILE A 16 -13.39 6.79 30.13
N PHE A 17 -14.51 6.35 29.54
CA PHE A 17 -15.57 5.68 30.28
C PHE A 17 -15.04 4.45 31.02
N CYS A 18 -14.27 3.59 30.35
CA CYS A 18 -13.67 2.39 30.97
C CYS A 18 -12.74 2.76 32.14
N ALA A 19 -11.88 3.77 31.98
CA ALA A 19 -10.98 4.22 33.06
C ALA A 19 -11.75 4.75 34.27
N VAL A 20 -12.69 5.68 34.04
CA VAL A 20 -13.44 6.36 35.10
C VAL A 20 -14.38 5.40 35.81
N TYR A 21 -15.11 4.57 35.06
CA TYR A 21 -16.03 3.59 35.62
C TYR A 21 -15.28 2.56 36.48
N SER A 22 -14.18 2.00 35.96
CA SER A 22 -13.37 1.03 36.70
C SER A 22 -12.75 1.60 37.98
N GLN A 23 -12.50 2.91 38.07
CA GLN A 23 -12.01 3.54 39.30
C GLN A 23 -13.12 3.77 40.32
N LYS A 24 -14.32 4.16 39.87
CA LYS A 24 -15.45 4.47 40.76
C LYS A 24 -16.08 3.22 41.36
N GLU A 25 -16.30 2.20 40.53
CA GLU A 25 -16.99 0.96 40.91
C GLU A 25 -16.03 -0.19 41.23
N TYR A 26 -14.73 0.11 41.41
CA TYR A 26 -13.70 -0.88 41.74
C TYR A 26 -13.59 -2.06 40.73
N GLY A 27 -13.92 -1.80 39.46
CA GLY A 27 -13.87 -2.78 38.38
C GLY A 27 -15.11 -2.73 37.50
N PHE A 28 -15.31 -3.78 36.70
CA PHE A 28 -16.41 -3.94 35.77
C PHE A 28 -17.36 -5.06 36.20
N THR A 29 -16.90 -6.30 36.05
CA THR A 29 -17.70 -7.50 36.32
C THR A 29 -16.84 -8.55 36.99
N PRO A 30 -17.43 -9.39 37.87
CA PRO A 30 -16.72 -10.52 38.45
C PRO A 30 -16.20 -11.46 37.36
N TYR A 31 -14.96 -11.90 37.52
CA TYR A 31 -14.31 -12.86 36.66
C TYR A 31 -14.92 -14.26 36.92
N PRO A 32 -15.44 -14.95 35.89
CA PRO A 32 -16.17 -16.21 36.04
C PRO A 32 -15.27 -17.42 36.37
N GLY A 33 -13.97 -17.20 36.63
CA GLY A 33 -13.01 -18.27 36.91
C GLY A 33 -12.51 -19.01 35.66
N SER A 34 -12.93 -18.61 34.46
CA SER A 34 -12.56 -19.28 33.20
C SER A 34 -12.12 -18.29 32.11
N ILE A 35 -11.00 -18.62 31.46
CA ILE A 35 -10.49 -17.93 30.27
C ILE A 35 -11.27 -18.26 28.99
N TYR A 36 -12.19 -19.23 29.05
CA TYR A 36 -13.03 -19.64 27.92
C TYR A 36 -14.40 -18.96 27.92
N SER A 37 -14.55 -17.86 28.66
CA SER A 37 -15.80 -17.11 28.79
C SER A 37 -15.96 -16.04 27.71
N GLY A 38 -17.20 -15.64 27.42
CA GLY A 38 -17.49 -14.49 26.55
C GLY A 38 -16.91 -13.17 27.08
N GLN A 39 -16.73 -13.06 28.41
CA GLN A 39 -16.04 -11.92 29.02
C GLN A 39 -14.56 -11.83 28.60
N TYR A 40 -13.89 -12.97 28.41
CA TYR A 40 -12.52 -12.97 27.92
C TYR A 40 -12.44 -12.33 26.53
N PHE A 41 -13.35 -12.70 25.62
CA PHE A 41 -13.44 -12.07 24.31
C PHE A 41 -13.72 -10.56 24.43
N LEU A 42 -14.68 -10.18 25.28
CA LEU A 42 -15.09 -8.79 25.50
C LEU A 42 -13.94 -7.89 25.97
N PHE A 43 -13.14 -8.35 26.93
CA PHE A 43 -12.10 -7.52 27.56
C PHE A 43 -10.71 -7.69 26.94
N ARG A 44 -10.39 -8.86 26.40
CA ARG A 44 -9.05 -9.16 25.87
C ARG A 44 -8.97 -9.06 24.35
N ILE A 45 -10.04 -9.27 23.59
CA ILE A 45 -9.97 -9.36 22.11
C ILE A 45 -10.72 -8.20 21.43
N LEU A 46 -11.96 -7.92 21.84
CA LEU A 46 -12.82 -6.94 21.18
C LEU A 46 -12.21 -5.51 21.09
N PRO A 47 -11.57 -4.95 22.14
CA PRO A 47 -10.99 -3.61 22.06
C PRO A 47 -9.88 -3.53 21.00
N GLN A 48 -9.11 -4.61 20.85
CA GLN A 48 -8.05 -4.72 19.84
C GLN A 48 -8.63 -4.77 18.42
N ILE A 49 -9.81 -5.39 18.22
CA ILE A 49 -10.51 -5.39 16.92
C ILE A 49 -10.89 -3.97 16.51
N PHE A 50 -11.49 -3.19 17.42
CA PHE A 50 -11.83 -1.80 17.15
C PHE A 50 -10.59 -0.95 16.86
N ALA A 51 -9.49 -1.16 17.61
CA ALA A 51 -8.21 -0.52 17.32
C ALA A 51 -7.70 -0.87 15.91
N GLY A 52 -7.84 -2.13 15.49
CA GLY A 52 -7.48 -2.58 14.16
C GLY A 52 -8.27 -1.90 13.04
N ILE A 53 -9.58 -1.72 13.22
CA ILE A 53 -10.43 -0.99 12.25
C ILE A 53 -9.95 0.46 12.09
N ILE A 54 -9.68 1.15 13.21
CA ILE A 54 -9.19 2.53 13.20
C ILE A 54 -7.82 2.59 12.50
N LEU A 55 -6.92 1.65 12.79
CA LEU A 55 -5.59 1.61 12.17
C LEU A 55 -5.66 1.42 10.64
N LEU A 56 -6.47 0.47 10.16
CA LEU A 56 -6.67 0.26 8.71
C LEU A 56 -7.24 1.51 8.02
N TYR A 57 -8.14 2.22 8.70
CA TYR A 57 -8.68 3.48 8.19
C TYR A 57 -7.56 4.54 8.10
N ALA A 58 -6.75 4.70 9.15
CA ALA A 58 -5.63 5.65 9.17
C ALA A 58 -4.64 5.37 8.03
N GLN A 59 -4.24 4.11 7.83
CA GLN A 59 -3.38 3.68 6.72
C GLN A 59 -3.99 3.98 5.35
N SER A 60 -5.31 3.82 5.20
CA SER A 60 -6.03 4.16 3.97
C SER A 60 -6.00 5.66 3.68
N VAL A 61 -6.10 6.50 4.73
CA VAL A 61 -5.99 7.97 4.61
C VAL A 61 -4.58 8.38 4.20
N VAL A 62 -3.53 7.76 4.76
CA VAL A 62 -2.13 8.00 4.32
C VAL A 62 -1.97 7.65 2.84
N THR A 63 -2.44 6.47 2.44
CA THR A 63 -2.32 5.98 1.05
C THR A 63 -3.04 6.89 0.06
N ALA A 64 -4.27 7.30 0.38
CA ALA A 64 -5.04 8.21 -0.45
C ALA A 64 -4.38 9.60 -0.56
N SER A 65 -3.86 10.12 0.56
CA SER A 65 -3.18 11.42 0.59
C SER A 65 -1.88 11.40 -0.22
N MET A 66 -1.06 10.35 -0.13
CA MET A 66 0.17 10.23 -0.94
C MET A 66 -0.11 10.23 -2.44
N ARG A 67 -1.20 9.60 -2.87
CA ARG A 67 -1.62 9.57 -4.27
C ARG A 67 -1.99 10.95 -4.81
N THR A 68 -2.65 11.78 -4.00
CA THR A 68 -3.13 13.11 -4.44
C THR A 68 -2.09 14.21 -4.30
N LEU A 69 -1.14 14.08 -3.38
CA LEU A 69 -0.09 15.07 -3.10
C LEU A 69 0.69 15.56 -4.35
N PRO A 70 1.23 14.70 -5.23
CA PRO A 70 1.97 15.18 -6.41
C PRO A 70 1.11 16.04 -7.32
N PHE A 71 -0.15 15.68 -7.54
CA PHE A 71 -1.07 16.43 -8.40
C PHE A 71 -1.41 17.80 -7.80
N THR A 72 -1.67 17.84 -6.49
CA THR A 72 -1.95 19.10 -5.80
C THR A 72 -0.76 20.05 -5.82
N ALA A 73 0.45 19.51 -5.72
CA ALA A 73 1.68 20.28 -5.82
C ALA A 73 1.90 20.81 -7.23
N MET A 74 1.60 20.03 -8.28
CA MET A 74 1.69 20.47 -9.68
C MET A 74 0.63 21.50 -10.08
N ALA A 75 -0.54 21.47 -9.44
CA ALA A 75 -1.61 22.42 -9.69
C ALA A 75 -1.40 23.77 -8.95
N ASP A 76 -0.48 23.81 -8.00
CA ASP A 76 -0.18 24.99 -7.19
C ASP A 76 0.41 26.12 -8.06
N ALA A 77 -0.03 27.36 -7.81
CA ALA A 77 0.44 28.51 -8.56
C ALA A 77 1.94 28.76 -8.32
N GLU A 78 2.41 28.51 -7.08
CA GLU A 78 3.76 28.84 -6.69
C GLU A 78 4.79 27.81 -7.24
N PRO A 79 5.83 28.25 -7.98
CA PRO A 79 6.85 27.35 -8.52
C PRO A 79 7.57 26.51 -7.45
N ARG A 80 7.74 27.07 -6.23
CA ARG A 80 8.39 26.37 -5.11
C ARG A 80 7.59 25.16 -4.66
N ALA A 81 6.27 25.25 -4.64
CA ALA A 81 5.39 24.14 -4.27
C ALA A 81 5.40 23.03 -5.34
N ARG A 82 5.53 23.43 -6.62
CA ARG A 82 5.66 22.54 -7.79
C ARG A 82 7.00 21.80 -7.87
N TYR A 83 8.05 22.33 -7.22
CA TYR A 83 9.40 21.78 -7.31
C TYR A 83 9.43 20.28 -7.03
N LEU A 84 9.87 19.50 -8.03
CA LEU A 84 9.99 18.04 -8.00
C LEU A 84 8.70 17.28 -7.66
N ALA A 85 7.53 17.88 -7.90
CA ALA A 85 6.25 17.25 -7.61
C ALA A 85 6.09 15.89 -8.31
N LEU A 86 6.56 15.76 -9.56
CA LEU A 86 6.55 14.51 -10.33
C LEU A 86 7.33 13.35 -9.70
N PHE A 87 8.38 13.65 -8.94
CA PHE A 87 9.25 12.66 -8.32
C PHE A 87 8.79 12.27 -6.91
N ARG A 88 7.70 12.85 -6.41
CA ARG A 88 7.11 12.45 -5.13
C ARG A 88 6.50 11.05 -5.27
N ARG A 89 6.62 10.27 -4.20
CA ARG A 89 6.07 8.91 -4.15
C ARG A 89 4.55 8.96 -4.12
N LEU A 90 3.91 8.12 -4.92
CA LEU A 90 2.46 7.95 -4.99
C LEU A 90 1.93 7.03 -3.88
N TYR A 91 2.79 6.17 -3.33
CA TYR A 91 2.39 5.14 -2.39
C TYR A 91 3.39 5.00 -1.22
N PRO A 92 2.93 4.61 -0.02
CA PRO A 92 3.81 4.19 1.06
C PRO A 92 4.46 2.84 0.72
N LEU A 93 5.79 2.73 0.86
CA LEU A 93 6.49 1.46 0.63
C LEU A 93 6.33 0.47 1.78
N THR A 94 6.16 1.00 2.99
CA THR A 94 5.95 0.23 4.22
C THR A 94 5.29 1.14 5.26
N PHE A 95 4.57 0.52 6.19
CA PHE A 95 4.03 1.18 7.39
C PHE A 95 4.89 0.90 8.64
N LEU A 96 6.02 0.19 8.49
CA LEU A 96 7.03 0.03 9.55
C LEU A 96 7.72 1.35 9.91
N LEU A 97 7.76 2.29 8.97
CA LEU A 97 8.35 3.62 9.12
C LEU A 97 7.35 4.67 8.64
N PRO A 98 7.34 5.86 9.26
CA PRO A 98 6.47 6.94 8.80
C PRO A 98 6.92 7.47 7.42
N SER A 99 5.96 7.86 6.58
CA SER A 99 6.23 8.59 5.35
C SER A 99 6.42 10.08 5.65
N LEU A 100 7.61 10.61 5.39
CA LEU A 100 7.96 12.02 5.63
C LEU A 100 7.96 12.86 4.35
N THR A 101 7.07 12.57 3.41
CA THR A 101 7.01 13.25 2.11
C THR A 101 6.00 14.39 2.10
N GLY A 102 6.33 15.51 1.45
CA GLY A 102 5.37 16.59 1.20
C GLY A 102 5.21 17.54 2.38
N PRO A 103 4.03 18.17 2.56
CA PRO A 103 3.82 19.22 3.55
C PRO A 103 3.78 18.68 4.98
N TRP A 104 4.15 19.51 5.96
CA TRP A 104 4.29 19.09 7.36
C TRP A 104 2.99 18.55 7.96
N GLN A 105 1.82 19.02 7.53
CA GLN A 105 0.52 18.54 8.00
C GLN A 105 0.33 17.05 7.71
N PHE A 106 0.71 16.63 6.49
CA PHE A 106 0.69 15.22 6.11
C PHE A 106 1.79 14.44 6.83
N GLN A 107 2.99 14.99 6.96
CA GLN A 107 4.07 14.33 7.71
C GLN A 107 3.66 14.07 9.16
N PHE A 108 3.03 15.04 9.82
CA PHE A 108 2.52 14.91 11.18
C PHE A 108 1.46 13.81 11.28
N PHE A 109 0.49 13.78 10.36
CA PHE A 109 -0.51 12.71 10.29
C PHE A 109 0.13 11.32 10.05
N SER A 110 1.14 11.26 9.19
CA SER A 110 1.88 10.04 8.88
C SER A 110 2.66 9.51 10.09
N VAL A 111 3.31 10.39 10.87
CA VAL A 111 3.95 10.03 12.14
C VAL A 111 2.92 9.56 13.17
N CYS A 112 1.77 10.23 13.30
CA CYS A 112 0.70 9.80 14.20
C CYS A 112 0.11 8.44 13.79
N THR A 113 -0.02 8.18 12.49
CA THR A 113 -0.46 6.88 11.97
C THR A 113 0.58 5.79 12.25
N TRP A 114 1.88 6.11 12.17
CA TRP A 114 2.94 5.18 12.55
C TRP A 114 2.93 4.88 14.05
N LEU A 115 2.74 5.89 14.91
CA LEU A 115 2.55 5.70 16.35
C LEU A 115 1.30 4.86 16.65
N ALA A 116 0.25 4.97 15.82
CA ALA A 116 -0.95 4.17 15.97
C ALA A 116 -0.71 2.67 15.79
N ASN A 117 0.43 2.23 15.23
CA ASN A 117 0.80 0.82 15.19
C ASN A 117 0.95 0.20 16.59
N PHE A 118 1.23 1.01 17.62
CA PHE A 118 1.31 0.56 19.01
C PHE A 118 -0.05 0.45 19.70
N THR A 119 -1.14 0.94 19.08
CA THR A 119 -2.48 0.90 19.70
C THR A 119 -3.00 -0.53 19.89
N ILE A 120 -2.76 -1.44 18.93
CA ILE A 120 -3.20 -2.84 19.06
C ILE A 120 -2.41 -3.56 20.19
N PRO A 121 -1.06 -3.53 20.23
CA PRO A 121 -0.31 -4.09 21.36
C PRO A 121 -0.69 -3.51 22.72
N LEU A 122 -0.87 -2.18 22.83
CA LEU A 122 -1.30 -1.56 24.08
C LEU A 122 -2.74 -1.95 24.44
N MET A 123 -3.65 -2.04 23.47
CA MET A 123 -5.02 -2.51 23.70
C MET A 123 -5.09 -3.93 24.22
N SER A 124 -4.14 -4.81 23.84
CA SER A 124 -4.07 -6.17 24.40
C SER A 124 -3.87 -6.19 25.92
N THR A 125 -3.39 -5.08 26.50
CA THR A 125 -3.07 -4.92 27.92
C THR A 125 -4.04 -4.01 28.66
N VAL A 126 -5.12 -3.56 28.02
CA VAL A 126 -6.03 -2.53 28.56
C VAL A 126 -6.84 -3.01 29.77
N CYS A 127 -7.17 -4.30 29.82
CA CYS A 127 -7.93 -4.92 30.90
C CYS A 127 -7.12 -6.03 31.56
N SER A 128 -7.18 -6.07 32.89
CA SER A 128 -6.58 -7.10 33.74
C SER A 128 -7.59 -7.57 34.79
N CYS A 129 -7.29 -8.68 35.46
CA CYS A 129 -8.06 -9.11 36.63
C CYS A 129 -7.34 -8.71 37.91
N ILE A 130 -8.08 -8.05 38.80
CA ILE A 130 -7.65 -7.69 40.15
C ILE A 130 -8.41 -8.52 41.18
N TYR A 131 -7.82 -8.71 42.35
CA TYR A 131 -8.45 -9.43 43.45
C TYR A 131 -8.96 -8.42 44.48
N GLN A 132 -10.27 -8.34 44.65
CA GLN A 132 -10.93 -7.39 45.55
C GLN A 132 -12.14 -8.04 46.23
N ASP A 133 -12.27 -7.83 47.54
CA ASP A 133 -13.40 -8.29 48.36
C ASP A 133 -13.73 -9.79 48.18
N GLY A 134 -12.68 -10.62 48.10
CA GLY A 134 -12.81 -12.07 47.96
C GLY A 134 -13.10 -12.59 46.55
N ASN A 135 -13.27 -11.71 45.57
CA ASN A 135 -13.58 -12.06 44.18
C ASN A 135 -12.54 -11.50 43.21
N TRP A 136 -12.30 -12.22 42.11
CA TRP A 136 -11.55 -11.68 40.98
C TRP A 136 -12.49 -10.82 40.15
N ILE A 137 -12.08 -9.59 39.80
CA ILE A 137 -12.90 -8.63 39.05
C ILE A 137 -12.08 -8.12 37.86
N TRP A 138 -12.73 -7.95 36.71
CA TRP A 138 -12.13 -7.26 35.56
C TRP A 138 -11.99 -5.77 35.84
N ALA A 139 -10.80 -5.22 35.62
CA ALA A 139 -10.54 -3.80 35.80
C ALA A 139 -9.70 -3.22 34.65
N ALA A 140 -9.84 -1.92 34.42
CA ALA A 140 -9.06 -1.20 33.43
C ALA A 140 -7.70 -0.79 33.98
N VAL A 141 -6.64 -1.05 33.21
CA VAL A 141 -5.28 -0.69 33.56
C VAL A 141 -5.06 0.80 33.29
N GLN A 142 -5.04 1.59 34.36
CA GLN A 142 -5.16 3.05 34.27
C GLN A 142 -4.07 3.70 33.40
N GLY A 143 -2.80 3.37 33.65
CA GLY A 143 -1.69 3.94 32.88
C GLY A 143 -1.76 3.65 31.39
N ILE A 144 -2.26 2.46 31.02
CA ILE A 144 -2.35 2.00 29.63
C ILE A 144 -3.53 2.68 28.93
N VAL A 145 -4.68 2.78 29.62
CA VAL A 145 -5.85 3.48 29.09
C VAL A 145 -5.53 4.95 28.80
N TRP A 146 -4.89 5.67 29.72
CA TRP A 146 -4.55 7.08 29.51
C TRP A 146 -3.50 7.26 28.41
N ALA A 147 -2.53 6.35 28.27
CA ALA A 147 -1.60 6.36 27.15
C ALA A 147 -2.33 6.16 25.80
N LEU A 148 -3.29 5.23 25.74
CA LEU A 148 -4.12 5.03 24.55
C LEU A 148 -5.00 6.25 24.24
N VAL A 149 -5.62 6.86 25.25
CA VAL A 149 -6.39 8.11 25.10
C VAL A 149 -5.52 9.20 24.49
N ALA A 150 -4.30 9.39 24.99
CA ALA A 150 -3.36 10.36 24.44
C ALA A 150 -3.01 10.07 22.97
N LEU A 151 -2.75 8.79 22.61
CA LEU A 151 -2.48 8.39 21.22
C LEU A 151 -3.67 8.65 20.29
N TYR A 152 -4.91 8.34 20.71
CA TYR A 152 -6.09 8.59 19.88
C TYR A 152 -6.45 10.07 19.79
N ILE A 153 -6.25 10.87 20.84
CA ILE A 153 -6.39 12.33 20.78
C ILE A 153 -5.35 12.92 19.82
N LEU A 154 -4.10 12.47 19.89
CA LEU A 154 -3.04 12.90 18.96
C LEU A 154 -3.42 12.58 17.51
N LEU A 155 -3.91 11.37 17.24
CA LEU A 155 -4.39 10.94 15.93
C LEU A 155 -5.62 11.76 15.46
N LEU A 156 -6.54 12.09 16.38
CA LEU A 156 -7.70 12.95 16.11
C LEU A 156 -7.25 14.37 15.72
N ILE A 157 -6.36 14.98 16.48
CA ILE A 157 -5.80 16.31 16.20
C ILE A 157 -5.10 16.30 14.84
N ALA A 158 -4.26 15.30 14.56
CA ALA A 158 -3.58 15.17 13.28
C ALA A 158 -4.58 15.03 12.11
N THR A 159 -5.68 14.30 12.33
CA THR A 159 -6.78 14.18 11.34
C THR A 159 -7.43 15.53 11.09
N MET A 160 -7.72 16.31 12.12
CA MET A 160 -8.33 17.64 11.99
C MET A 160 -7.40 18.60 11.24
N ILE A 161 -6.11 18.59 11.56
CA ILE A 161 -5.09 19.39 10.85
C ILE A 161 -5.04 19.02 9.37
N LEU A 162 -4.99 17.71 9.06
CA LEU A 162 -4.97 17.25 7.67
C LEU A 162 -6.27 17.57 6.92
N MET A 163 -7.41 17.46 7.59
CA MET A 163 -8.72 17.82 7.02
C MET A 163 -8.79 19.31 6.69
N MET A 164 -8.35 20.19 7.61
CA MET A 164 -8.26 21.63 7.35
C MET A 164 -7.31 21.97 6.21
N TYR A 165 -6.20 21.22 6.07
CA TYR A 165 -5.28 21.37 4.95
C TYR A 165 -5.95 21.07 3.60
N TRP A 166 -6.70 19.96 3.51
CA TRP A 166 -7.40 19.58 2.29
C TRP A 166 -8.58 20.49 1.95
N PHE A 167 -9.31 20.98 2.96
CA PHE A 167 -10.48 21.85 2.74
C PHE A 167 -10.11 23.18 2.07
N LYS A 168 -8.89 23.67 2.29
CA LYS A 168 -8.41 24.96 1.75
C LYS A 168 -7.68 24.84 0.42
N ARG A 169 -7.51 23.63 -0.15
CA ARG A 169 -6.67 23.41 -1.33
C ARG A 169 -7.44 22.87 -2.52
N TRP A 170 -7.12 23.45 -3.68
CA TRP A 170 -7.52 22.92 -4.97
C TRP A 170 -6.55 21.82 -5.38
N THR A 171 -7.07 20.62 -5.64
CA THR A 171 -6.23 19.49 -6.08
C THR A 171 -5.80 19.60 -7.53
N GLY A 172 -6.53 20.40 -8.32
CA GLY A 172 -6.36 20.55 -9.76
C GLY A 172 -6.76 19.31 -10.57
N LEU A 173 -7.26 18.25 -9.93
CA LEU A 173 -7.65 16.99 -10.55
C LEU A 173 -9.09 17.04 -11.07
N MET A 174 -9.31 16.68 -12.33
CA MET A 174 -10.68 16.48 -12.86
C MET A 174 -11.34 15.23 -12.29
N TRP A 175 -10.55 14.17 -12.06
CA TRP A 175 -10.99 12.92 -11.44
C TRP A 175 -9.88 12.30 -10.59
N ASP A 176 -10.23 11.30 -9.79
CA ASP A 176 -9.26 10.55 -8.98
C ASP A 176 -8.41 9.60 -9.85
N ILE A 177 -7.11 9.88 -9.94
CA ILE A 177 -6.16 9.08 -10.73
C ILE A 177 -5.78 7.85 -9.92
N ARG A 178 -6.30 6.69 -10.33
CA ARG A 178 -6.14 5.42 -9.60
C ARG A 178 -5.43 4.32 -10.38
N SER A 179 -5.35 4.46 -11.70
CA SER A 179 -4.80 3.47 -12.63
C SER A 179 -4.02 4.18 -13.74
N LEU A 180 -3.29 3.42 -14.58
CA LEU A 180 -2.55 3.97 -15.72
C LEU A 180 -3.48 4.64 -16.72
N GLY A 181 -4.65 4.05 -16.97
CA GLY A 181 -5.66 4.60 -17.85
C GLY A 181 -6.18 5.96 -17.40
N HIS A 182 -6.23 6.22 -16.09
CA HIS A 182 -6.61 7.55 -15.59
C HIS A 182 -5.51 8.61 -15.74
N LEU A 183 -4.25 8.18 -15.91
CA LEU A 183 -3.10 9.06 -16.13
C LEU A 183 -2.93 9.42 -17.61
N LEU A 184 -3.19 8.48 -18.52
CA LEU A 184 -2.95 8.65 -19.96
C LEU A 184 -3.64 9.89 -20.59
N PRO A 185 -4.91 10.23 -20.26
CA PRO A 185 -5.53 11.46 -20.75
C PRO A 185 -4.79 12.75 -20.37
N LEU A 186 -3.99 12.74 -19.29
CA LEU A 186 -3.20 13.91 -18.90
C LEU A 186 -1.94 14.08 -19.74
N LEU A 187 -1.57 13.05 -20.51
CA LEU A 187 -0.36 13.00 -21.33
C LEU A 187 -0.66 13.21 -22.82
N SER A 188 -1.89 12.97 -23.27
CA SER A 188 -2.22 12.85 -24.70
C SER A 188 -1.91 14.10 -25.54
N GLN A 189 -1.97 15.28 -24.94
CA GLN A 189 -1.67 16.57 -25.61
C GLN A 189 -0.50 17.30 -24.93
N SER A 190 0.26 16.58 -24.12
CA SER A 190 1.34 17.13 -23.33
C SER A 190 2.58 17.42 -24.18
N ASN A 191 3.14 18.63 -24.05
CA ASN A 191 4.42 18.99 -24.66
C ASN A 191 5.62 18.24 -24.04
N THR A 192 5.40 17.56 -22.92
CA THR A 192 6.46 17.01 -22.05
C THR A 192 6.94 15.61 -22.45
N THR A 193 6.17 14.91 -23.28
CA THR A 193 6.32 13.47 -23.56
C THR A 193 7.66 13.12 -24.23
N LYS A 194 8.21 14.05 -25.02
CA LYS A 194 9.51 13.91 -25.69
C LYS A 194 10.69 13.89 -24.71
N SER A 195 10.60 14.61 -23.59
CA SER A 195 11.67 14.62 -22.59
C SER A 195 11.89 13.28 -21.88
N TYR A 196 10.94 12.34 -22.00
CA TYR A 196 11.02 11.00 -21.41
C TYR A 196 11.66 9.95 -22.33
N GLU A 197 12.09 10.35 -23.52
CA GLU A 197 12.74 9.45 -24.48
C GLU A 197 14.10 8.95 -23.94
N GLY A 198 14.30 7.62 -23.92
CA GLY A 198 15.53 6.97 -23.46
C GLY A 198 15.70 6.88 -21.94
N VAL A 199 14.71 7.32 -21.15
CA VAL A 199 14.71 7.24 -19.67
C VAL A 199 14.09 5.93 -19.16
N ASP A 200 13.37 5.22 -20.03
CA ASP A 200 12.62 3.98 -19.79
C ASP A 200 13.48 2.79 -19.32
N VAL A 201 14.80 2.83 -19.51
CA VAL A 201 15.74 1.76 -19.11
C VAL A 201 16.53 2.10 -17.84
N VAL A 202 16.38 3.31 -17.28
CA VAL A 202 17.22 3.80 -16.18
C VAL A 202 16.72 3.34 -14.81
N GLN A 203 17.51 2.51 -14.13
CA GLN A 203 17.15 1.89 -12.85
C GLN A 203 17.31 2.79 -11.63
N ARG A 204 18.38 3.60 -11.58
CA ARG A 204 18.72 4.36 -10.37
C ARG A 204 17.89 5.63 -10.34
N SER A 205 17.06 5.79 -9.31
CA SER A 205 16.22 6.99 -9.14
C SER A 205 17.02 8.30 -9.14
N SER A 206 18.29 8.30 -8.70
CA SER A 206 19.15 9.49 -8.78
C SER A 206 19.55 9.83 -10.22
N LEU A 207 19.89 8.83 -11.04
CA LEU A 207 20.22 9.00 -12.45
C LEU A 207 18.96 9.35 -13.26
N PHE A 208 17.84 8.71 -12.95
CA PHE A 208 16.53 9.01 -13.53
C PHE A 208 16.14 10.48 -13.27
N LYS A 209 16.27 10.95 -12.03
CA LYS A 209 16.04 12.35 -11.67
C LYS A 209 17.04 13.31 -12.31
N ALA A 210 18.28 12.88 -12.51
CA ALA A 210 19.30 13.69 -13.18
C ALA A 210 19.04 13.83 -14.69
N GLN A 211 18.51 12.80 -15.35
CA GLN A 211 18.13 12.84 -16.76
C GLN A 211 16.88 13.70 -17.00
N LEU A 212 15.93 13.67 -16.06
CA LEU A 212 14.73 14.50 -16.10
C LEU A 212 14.90 15.81 -15.29
N ARG A 213 16.11 16.35 -15.20
CA ARG A 213 16.40 17.56 -14.39
C ARG A 213 15.56 18.75 -14.84
N ASP A 214 15.29 18.85 -16.14
CA ASP A 214 14.54 19.97 -16.72
C ASP A 214 13.04 19.90 -16.41
N ARG A 215 12.55 18.76 -15.90
CA ARG A 215 11.14 18.50 -15.54
C ARG A 215 10.82 18.83 -14.07
N HIS A 216 11.57 19.73 -13.45
CA HIS A 216 11.42 20.02 -12.03
C HIS A 216 10.23 20.95 -11.70
N LEU A 217 9.59 21.57 -12.71
CA LEU A 217 8.53 22.58 -12.56
C LEU A 217 7.24 22.28 -13.35
N ASP A 218 7.07 21.04 -13.79
CA ASP A 218 5.88 20.60 -14.53
C ASP A 218 4.59 20.96 -13.78
N ARG A 219 3.59 21.40 -14.54
CA ARG A 219 2.32 21.91 -14.03
C ARG A 219 1.17 21.04 -14.50
N LEU A 220 0.18 20.85 -13.63
CA LEU A 220 -1.11 20.27 -13.98
C LEU A 220 -2.13 21.40 -14.11
N GLY A 221 -2.85 21.46 -15.23
CA GLY A 221 -3.88 22.47 -15.43
C GLY A 221 -4.43 22.50 -16.85
N TYR A 222 -5.16 23.58 -17.13
CA TYR A 222 -5.62 23.91 -18.47
C TYR A 222 -4.55 24.69 -19.21
N TRP A 223 -4.35 24.31 -20.47
CA TRP A 223 -3.37 24.86 -21.39
C TRP A 223 -4.10 25.35 -22.64
N GLN A 224 -3.58 26.41 -23.23
CA GLN A 224 -4.05 26.95 -24.50
C GLN A 224 -2.98 26.66 -25.55
N MET A 225 -3.37 26.09 -26.69
CA MET A 225 -2.45 25.84 -27.79
C MET A 225 -2.29 27.12 -28.62
N ASP A 226 -1.05 27.52 -28.89
CA ASP A 226 -0.77 28.68 -29.72
C ASP A 226 -0.99 28.33 -31.21
N GLY A 227 -1.83 29.11 -31.90
CA GLY A 227 -2.11 28.95 -33.33
C GLY A 227 -3.56 29.17 -33.75
N PRO A 228 -3.85 29.20 -35.08
CA PRO A 228 -5.19 29.49 -35.63
C PRO A 228 -6.26 28.43 -35.34
N GLN A 229 -5.88 27.24 -34.87
CA GLN A 229 -6.77 26.18 -34.38
C GLN A 229 -6.73 26.06 -32.84
N GLY A 230 -6.45 27.16 -32.13
CA GLY A 230 -6.20 27.19 -30.69
C GLY A 230 -7.32 26.55 -29.86
N GLY A 231 -7.06 25.32 -29.39
CA GLY A 231 -7.92 24.59 -28.46
C GLY A 231 -7.41 24.68 -27.02
N MET A 232 -8.34 24.57 -26.07
CA MET A 232 -8.01 24.37 -24.66
C MET A 232 -7.90 22.87 -24.36
N TRP A 233 -6.86 22.47 -23.65
CA TRP A 233 -6.70 21.10 -23.19
C TRP A 233 -6.28 21.04 -21.72
N TYR A 234 -6.55 19.91 -21.07
CA TYR A 234 -6.22 19.71 -19.67
C TYR A 234 -5.21 18.57 -19.52
N GLY A 235 -4.14 18.82 -18.77
CA GLY A 235 -3.16 17.79 -18.45
C GLY A 235 -1.85 18.34 -17.91
N ILE A 236 -0.79 17.53 -18.00
CA ILE A 236 0.53 17.86 -17.48
C ILE A 236 1.32 18.55 -18.58
N GLY A 237 1.88 19.72 -18.30
CA GLY A 237 2.64 20.52 -19.26
C GLY A 237 3.76 21.30 -18.60
N THR A 238 4.62 21.93 -19.41
CA THR A 238 5.60 22.90 -18.94
C THR A 238 5.47 24.23 -19.70
N VAL A 239 5.76 25.33 -19.02
CA VAL A 239 5.74 26.69 -19.60
C VAL A 239 7.12 26.99 -20.18
N GLY A 240 7.21 27.33 -21.48
CA GLY A 240 8.43 27.88 -22.09
C GLY A 240 9.24 26.96 -23.00
N GLU A 241 8.62 25.98 -23.67
CA GLU A 241 9.33 25.11 -24.63
C GLU A 241 9.45 25.69 -26.07
N GLU A 242 8.89 26.87 -26.37
CA GLU A 242 9.01 27.47 -27.71
C GLU A 242 10.38 28.13 -28.01
N SER A 243 11.37 28.05 -27.11
CA SER A 243 12.67 28.71 -27.33
C SER A 243 13.89 27.98 -26.74
N GLN A 244 13.88 26.64 -26.75
CA GLN A 244 15.13 25.87 -26.60
C GLN A 244 15.23 24.79 -27.68
N GLY A 245 15.22 25.24 -28.93
CA GLY A 245 16.08 24.58 -29.92
C GLY A 245 17.52 24.61 -29.40
N ASP A 246 18.15 23.44 -29.39
CA ASP A 246 19.60 23.29 -29.40
C ASP A 246 20.39 23.66 -28.13
N ARG A 247 19.86 23.38 -26.93
CA ARG A 247 20.68 23.32 -25.72
C ARG A 247 21.11 21.90 -25.42
N SER A 248 22.29 21.57 -25.93
CA SER A 248 23.18 20.48 -25.52
C SER A 248 22.59 19.59 -24.44
N THR A 249 21.99 18.47 -24.87
CA THR A 249 21.83 17.30 -24.03
C THR A 249 23.19 17.06 -23.39
N TYR A 250 23.39 17.46 -22.13
CA TYR A 250 24.43 16.90 -21.32
C TYR A 250 24.03 15.44 -21.18
N LYS A 251 24.43 14.63 -22.18
CA LYS A 251 24.58 13.20 -22.04
C LYS A 251 25.50 13.09 -20.84
N ILE A 252 24.93 12.91 -19.64
CA ILE A 252 25.62 12.18 -18.60
C ILE A 252 25.81 10.83 -19.24
N ILE A 253 26.90 10.69 -19.98
CA ILE A 253 27.34 9.44 -20.57
C ILE A 253 27.43 8.54 -19.36
N PRO A 254 26.52 7.56 -19.17
CA PRO A 254 26.81 6.53 -18.19
C PRO A 254 28.18 6.00 -18.59
N LYS A 255 29.15 6.01 -17.67
CA LYS A 255 30.49 5.40 -17.85
C LYS A 255 30.30 4.21 -18.78
N LYS A 256 30.80 4.34 -20.02
CA LYS A 256 30.49 3.47 -21.16
C LYS A 256 30.32 2.03 -20.69
N ALA A 257 29.07 1.62 -20.47
CA ALA A 257 28.70 0.26 -20.78
C ALA A 257 28.61 0.28 -22.31
N SER A 258 29.49 -0.43 -22.97
CA SER A 258 29.70 -0.44 -24.42
C SER A 258 28.49 -0.98 -25.18
N TYR A 259 27.36 -0.29 -25.13
CA TYR A 259 26.12 -0.64 -25.82
C TYR A 259 25.71 0.49 -26.76
N ASN A 260 26.67 0.97 -27.56
CA ASN A 260 26.31 1.71 -28.76
C ASN A 260 25.82 0.67 -29.77
N ILE A 261 24.50 0.48 -29.79
CA ILE A 261 23.78 -0.37 -30.73
C ILE A 261 24.11 0.08 -32.15
N SER A 262 24.69 -0.81 -32.94
CA SER A 262 24.85 -0.60 -34.38
C SER A 262 23.46 -0.42 -35.02
N PRO A 263 23.25 0.53 -35.94
CA PRO A 263 22.01 0.64 -36.72
C PRO A 263 21.60 -0.66 -37.44
N ALA A 264 22.53 -1.62 -37.55
CA ALA A 264 22.37 -2.92 -38.18
C ALA A 264 21.97 -4.07 -37.22
N SER A 265 21.59 -3.80 -35.96
CA SER A 265 21.10 -4.87 -35.05
C SER A 265 19.87 -5.56 -35.65
N SER A 266 19.87 -6.89 -35.69
CA SER A 266 18.71 -7.64 -36.17
C SER A 266 17.50 -7.41 -35.26
N ARG A 267 16.29 -7.62 -35.78
CA ARG A 267 15.05 -7.49 -34.99
C ARG A 267 15.05 -8.43 -33.77
N ASP A 268 15.70 -9.58 -33.89
CA ASP A 268 15.89 -10.54 -32.81
C ASP A 268 16.85 -10.03 -31.72
N ASP A 269 17.93 -9.34 -32.10
CA ASP A 269 18.86 -8.73 -31.14
C ASP A 269 18.16 -7.62 -30.35
N LEU A 270 17.37 -6.79 -31.03
CA LEU A 270 16.60 -5.72 -30.40
C LEU A 270 15.54 -6.30 -29.44
N GLU A 271 14.83 -7.35 -29.84
CA GLU A 271 13.88 -8.05 -28.98
C GLU A 271 14.57 -8.70 -27.76
N ALA A 272 15.74 -9.29 -27.93
CA ALA A 272 16.50 -9.89 -26.84
C ALA A 272 16.97 -8.83 -25.82
N GLU A 273 17.46 -7.69 -26.29
CA GLU A 273 17.93 -6.60 -25.44
C GLU A 273 16.77 -5.87 -24.74
N VAL A 274 15.63 -5.69 -25.42
CA VAL A 274 14.37 -5.17 -24.86
C VAL A 274 13.82 -6.13 -23.80
N ARG A 275 13.84 -7.44 -24.03
CA ARG A 275 13.49 -8.44 -23.01
C ARG A 275 14.45 -8.32 -21.82
N TYR A 276 15.74 -8.15 -22.06
CA TYR A 276 16.72 -7.96 -20.99
C TYR A 276 16.48 -6.66 -20.19
N ALA A 277 16.08 -5.56 -20.85
CA ALA A 277 15.70 -4.31 -20.20
C ALA A 277 14.40 -4.44 -19.39
N HIS A 278 13.42 -5.17 -19.92
CA HIS A 278 12.11 -5.41 -19.32
C HIS A 278 12.18 -6.13 -17.96
N TYR A 279 13.07 -7.11 -17.80
CA TYR A 279 13.15 -7.98 -16.61
C TYR A 279 14.14 -7.50 -15.52
N ARG A 280 14.35 -6.19 -15.36
CA ARG A 280 15.42 -5.63 -14.52
C ARG A 280 15.04 -5.31 -13.07
N TYR A 281 13.88 -4.73 -12.84
CA TYR A 281 13.45 -4.28 -11.52
C TYR A 281 12.35 -5.16 -10.93
N LEU A 282 12.50 -5.45 -9.64
CA LEU A 282 11.48 -6.08 -8.79
C LEU A 282 11.56 -5.45 -7.38
N PRO A 283 10.42 -5.09 -6.76
CA PRO A 283 10.38 -4.54 -5.41
C PRO A 283 11.07 -5.46 -4.42
N ILE A 284 11.73 -4.87 -3.41
CA ILE A 284 12.47 -5.62 -2.39
C ILE A 284 11.61 -6.73 -1.77
N ALA A 285 10.36 -6.42 -1.43
CA ALA A 285 9.41 -7.37 -0.85
C ALA A 285 9.12 -8.59 -1.74
N LEU A 286 9.28 -8.49 -3.06
CA LEU A 286 9.00 -9.57 -4.02
C LEU A 286 10.28 -10.29 -4.50
N ARG A 287 11.48 -9.82 -4.13
CA ARG A 287 12.75 -10.40 -4.56
C ARG A 287 12.85 -11.87 -4.13
N THR A 288 13.49 -12.69 -4.97
CA THR A 288 13.73 -14.12 -4.70
C THR A 288 14.35 -14.39 -3.34
N PRO A 289 15.49 -13.77 -2.96
CA PRO A 289 16.09 -14.03 -1.66
C PRO A 289 15.19 -13.61 -0.50
N VAL A 290 14.48 -12.48 -0.62
CA VAL A 290 13.62 -11.96 0.45
C VAL A 290 12.45 -12.90 0.72
N ILE A 291 11.66 -13.26 -0.31
CA ILE A 291 10.53 -14.19 -0.13
C ILE A 291 11.03 -15.56 0.36
N LEU A 292 12.14 -16.09 -0.18
CA LEU A 292 12.69 -17.37 0.25
C LEU A 292 13.12 -17.31 1.73
N SER A 293 13.82 -16.25 2.14
CA SER A 293 14.18 -16.04 3.54
C SER A 293 12.96 -15.90 4.44
N SER A 294 11.91 -15.21 3.98
CA SER A 294 10.66 -15.07 4.73
C SER A 294 9.94 -16.40 4.89
N VAL A 295 9.91 -17.25 3.86
CA VAL A 295 9.33 -18.61 3.94
C VAL A 295 10.11 -19.48 4.92
N ILE A 296 11.44 -19.50 4.84
CA ILE A 296 12.30 -20.26 5.75
C ILE A 296 12.11 -19.77 7.18
N PHE A 297 12.20 -18.46 7.40
CA PHE A 297 12.00 -17.85 8.71
C PHE A 297 10.63 -18.20 9.29
N MET A 298 9.56 -18.08 8.51
CA MET A 298 8.21 -18.41 8.96
C MET A 298 8.04 -19.90 9.27
N THR A 299 8.67 -20.78 8.51
CA THR A 299 8.66 -22.22 8.77
C THR A 299 9.36 -22.54 10.08
N LEU A 300 10.55 -21.97 10.30
CA LEU A 300 11.30 -22.13 11.56
C LEU A 300 10.56 -21.51 12.75
N PHE A 301 9.89 -20.38 12.54
CA PHE A 301 9.11 -19.70 13.57
C PHE A 301 7.90 -20.53 14.01
N ILE A 302 7.14 -21.09 13.07
CA ILE A 302 6.03 -22.00 13.38
C ILE A 302 6.54 -23.27 14.06
N LEU A 303 7.64 -23.86 13.57
CA LEU A 303 8.26 -25.03 14.18
C LEU A 303 8.70 -24.73 15.62
N ALA A 304 9.32 -23.58 15.87
CA ALA A 304 9.72 -23.15 17.20
C ALA A 304 8.51 -23.01 18.14
N ILE A 305 7.41 -22.40 17.67
CA ILE A 305 6.17 -22.30 18.46
C ILE A 305 5.64 -23.69 18.80
N LEU A 306 5.60 -24.61 17.83
CA LEU A 306 5.13 -25.98 18.06
C LEU A 306 6.03 -26.71 19.06
N VAL A 307 7.35 -26.69 18.89
CA VAL A 307 8.31 -27.33 19.80
C VAL A 307 8.18 -26.77 21.21
N VAL A 308 8.13 -25.44 21.37
CA VAL A 308 7.94 -24.78 22.66
C VAL A 308 6.60 -25.13 23.30
N SER A 309 5.56 -25.35 22.51
CA SER A 309 4.23 -25.73 23.02
C SER A 309 4.20 -27.13 23.65
N PHE A 310 5.09 -28.04 23.21
CA PHE A 310 5.16 -29.42 23.70
C PHE A 310 6.32 -29.71 24.65
N LEU A 311 7.25 -28.76 24.85
CA LEU A 311 8.35 -28.88 25.80
C LEU A 311 7.83 -29.06 27.25
N PRO A 312 8.40 -29.97 28.06
CA PRO A 312 7.90 -30.26 29.42
C PRO A 312 7.83 -29.03 30.34
N GLN A 313 8.73 -28.06 30.16
CA GLN A 313 8.81 -26.84 30.98
C GLN A 313 7.77 -25.77 30.60
N THR A 314 7.29 -25.78 29.35
CA THR A 314 6.39 -24.77 28.76
C THR A 314 5.08 -25.38 28.27
N ARG A 315 4.78 -26.61 28.72
CA ARG A 315 3.61 -27.36 28.31
C ARG A 315 2.34 -26.55 28.56
N LEU A 316 1.58 -26.32 27.48
CA LEU A 316 0.41 -25.44 27.50
C LEU A 316 -0.65 -25.86 28.55
N ASP A 317 -0.79 -27.16 28.80
CA ASP A 317 -1.76 -27.71 29.77
C ASP A 317 -1.46 -27.33 31.22
N GLN A 318 -0.18 -27.20 31.58
CA GLN A 318 0.25 -27.02 32.97
C GLN A 318 0.50 -25.55 33.33
N GLY A 319 0.54 -24.68 32.32
CA GLY A 319 0.97 -23.30 32.43
C GLY A 319 2.44 -23.17 32.83
N TYR A 320 3.05 -22.03 32.53
CA TYR A 320 4.44 -21.74 32.89
C TYR A 320 4.53 -20.58 33.88
N PHE A 321 5.61 -20.56 34.68
CA PHE A 321 5.80 -19.51 35.67
C PHE A 321 6.19 -18.18 35.00
N PRO A 322 5.55 -17.05 35.36
CA PRO A 322 5.96 -15.76 34.85
C PRO A 322 7.33 -15.37 35.39
N GLN A 323 8.19 -14.82 34.52
CA GLN A 323 9.54 -14.34 34.89
C GLN A 323 9.52 -12.94 35.52
N VAL A 324 8.34 -12.34 35.66
CA VAL A 324 8.12 -10.99 36.16
C VAL A 324 6.93 -10.97 37.13
N GLN A 325 6.81 -9.90 37.92
CA GLN A 325 5.77 -9.78 38.93
C GLN A 325 4.36 -9.84 38.32
N ALA A 326 3.56 -10.79 38.81
CA ALA A 326 2.20 -11.00 38.32
C ALA A 326 1.12 -10.27 39.13
N ARG A 327 1.44 -9.86 40.37
CA ARG A 327 0.51 -9.15 41.25
C ARG A 327 0.16 -7.76 40.67
N PRO A 328 -1.12 -7.42 40.51
CA PRO A 328 -1.53 -6.08 40.10
C PRO A 328 -1.18 -5.02 41.15
N ASN A 329 -0.77 -3.83 40.68
CA ASN A 329 -0.62 -2.65 41.54
C ASN A 329 -1.95 -1.87 41.69
N ASN A 330 -1.92 -0.74 42.42
CA ASN A 330 -3.10 0.12 42.64
C ASN A 330 -3.76 0.63 41.35
N GLY A 331 -3.03 0.67 40.23
CA GLY A 331 -3.54 1.04 38.91
C GLY A 331 -4.02 -0.16 38.07
N SER A 332 -4.23 -1.32 38.69
CA SER A 332 -4.56 -2.60 38.06
C SER A 332 -3.47 -3.14 37.10
N PHE A 333 -2.26 -2.57 37.12
CA PHE A 333 -1.17 -2.98 36.23
C PHE A 333 -0.43 -4.20 36.77
N SER A 334 -0.26 -5.22 35.93
CA SER A 334 0.51 -6.44 36.21
C SER A 334 1.61 -6.59 35.14
N ALA A 335 2.87 -6.66 35.57
CA ALA A 335 4.01 -6.72 34.66
C ALA A 335 3.99 -8.01 33.82
N ALA A 336 3.55 -9.13 34.40
CA ALA A 336 3.36 -10.39 33.66
C ALA A 336 2.30 -10.26 32.57
N ASN A 337 1.09 -9.80 32.92
CA ASN A 337 0.03 -9.64 31.93
C ASN A 337 0.39 -8.62 30.84
N PHE A 338 1.16 -7.58 31.19
CA PHE A 338 1.68 -6.63 30.22
C PHE A 338 2.67 -7.30 29.25
N LEU A 339 3.75 -7.89 29.76
CA LEU A 339 4.82 -8.47 28.95
C LEU A 339 4.32 -9.57 28.00
N TYR A 340 3.54 -10.53 28.54
CA TYR A 340 3.08 -11.70 27.80
C TYR A 340 1.89 -11.42 26.85
N ALA A 341 1.31 -10.22 26.88
CA ALA A 341 0.31 -9.79 25.89
C ALA A 341 0.93 -8.81 24.88
N PHE A 342 1.65 -7.79 25.38
CA PHE A 342 2.24 -6.75 24.56
C PHE A 342 3.29 -7.29 23.57
N VAL A 343 4.22 -8.14 24.03
CA VAL A 343 5.32 -8.62 23.18
C VAL A 343 4.82 -9.52 22.04
N PRO A 344 3.98 -10.55 22.29
CA PRO A 344 3.42 -11.35 21.19
C PRO A 344 2.58 -10.50 20.21
N SER A 345 1.79 -9.55 20.71
CA SER A 345 1.03 -8.63 19.86
C SER A 345 1.93 -7.74 19.01
N LEU A 346 3.01 -7.19 19.58
CA LEU A 346 3.98 -6.38 18.86
C LEU A 346 4.70 -7.18 17.76
N LEU A 347 5.10 -8.42 18.04
CA LEU A 347 5.67 -9.32 17.02
C LEU A 347 4.65 -9.60 15.91
N GLY A 348 3.41 -9.92 16.27
CA GLY A 348 2.31 -10.07 15.30
C GLY A 348 2.09 -8.81 14.46
N MET A 349 2.28 -7.63 15.07
CA MET A 349 2.12 -6.34 14.39
C MET A 349 3.21 -6.14 13.34
N ILE A 350 4.46 -6.47 13.66
CA ILE A 350 5.57 -6.45 12.70
C ILE A 350 5.29 -7.41 11.53
N MET A 351 4.82 -8.62 11.81
CA MET A 351 4.47 -9.60 10.77
C MET A 351 3.35 -9.12 9.85
N PHE A 352 2.32 -8.49 10.42
CA PHE A 352 1.23 -7.87 9.69
C PHE A 352 1.74 -6.76 8.74
N LEU A 353 2.54 -5.82 9.25
CA LEU A 353 3.09 -4.72 8.45
C LEU A 353 4.05 -5.20 7.35
N LEU A 354 4.86 -6.23 7.62
CA LEU A 354 5.73 -6.85 6.62
C LEU A 354 4.92 -7.46 5.48
N PHE A 355 3.82 -8.15 5.79
CA PHE A 355 2.97 -8.75 4.76
C PHE A 355 2.26 -7.70 3.91
N GLN A 356 1.82 -6.59 4.50
CA GLN A 356 1.25 -5.47 3.75
C GLN A 356 2.20 -4.94 2.68
N SER A 357 3.51 -4.95 2.93
CA SER A 357 4.51 -4.54 1.91
C SER A 357 4.57 -5.49 0.71
N VAL A 358 4.41 -6.79 0.94
CA VAL A 358 4.36 -7.82 -0.11
C VAL A 358 3.08 -7.67 -0.94
N ASP A 359 1.94 -7.55 -0.28
CA ASP A 359 0.64 -7.37 -0.93
C ASP A 359 0.59 -6.06 -1.75
N HIS A 360 1.05 -4.95 -1.18
CA HIS A 360 1.11 -3.68 -1.91
C HIS A 360 2.00 -3.76 -3.15
N ALA A 361 3.19 -4.36 -3.04
CA ALA A 361 4.08 -4.56 -4.18
C ALA A 361 3.40 -5.41 -5.27
N LEU A 362 2.66 -6.46 -4.89
CA LEU A 362 1.92 -7.27 -5.85
C LEU A 362 0.80 -6.47 -6.54
N ARG A 363 0.03 -5.67 -5.79
CA ARG A 363 -1.04 -4.82 -6.33
C ARG A 363 -0.53 -3.82 -7.38
N VAL A 364 0.62 -3.19 -7.12
CA VAL A 364 1.25 -2.24 -8.06
C VAL A 364 1.75 -2.96 -9.31
N HIS A 365 2.33 -4.16 -9.17
CA HIS A 365 2.99 -4.86 -10.28
C HIS A 365 2.07 -5.78 -11.10
N GLN A 366 0.92 -6.19 -10.59
CA GLN A 366 0.01 -7.08 -11.32
C GLN A 366 -0.45 -6.50 -12.67
N PRO A 367 -0.89 -5.23 -12.79
CA PRO A 367 -1.30 -4.66 -14.07
C PRO A 367 -0.20 -4.70 -15.13
N TRP A 368 1.06 -4.45 -14.71
CA TRP A 368 2.23 -4.54 -15.58
C TRP A 368 2.46 -5.96 -16.08
N ALA A 369 2.32 -6.96 -15.20
CA ALA A 369 2.47 -8.36 -15.58
C ALA A 369 1.44 -8.82 -16.63
N ASP A 370 0.24 -8.23 -16.61
CA ASP A 370 -0.77 -8.51 -17.63
C ASP A 370 -0.46 -7.80 -18.95
N LEU A 371 0.13 -6.61 -18.91
CA LEU A 371 0.62 -5.92 -20.11
C LEU A 371 1.82 -6.64 -20.75
N SER A 372 2.68 -7.28 -19.95
CA SER A 372 3.84 -8.03 -20.44
C SER A 372 3.50 -9.37 -21.09
N ARG A 373 2.23 -9.77 -21.12
CA ARG A 373 1.82 -11.02 -21.78
C ARG A 373 2.04 -10.89 -23.29
N PRO A 374 2.48 -11.96 -24.00
CA PRO A 374 2.66 -11.91 -25.45
C PRO A 374 1.39 -11.52 -26.22
N SER A 375 0.22 -11.87 -25.70
CA SER A 375 -1.08 -11.52 -26.28
C SER A 375 -1.62 -10.15 -25.84
N GLY A 376 -0.83 -9.37 -25.09
CA GLY A 376 -1.33 -8.24 -24.30
C GLY A 376 -2.47 -8.62 -23.35
N SER A 377 -3.16 -7.62 -22.84
CA SER A 377 -4.31 -7.75 -21.94
C SER A 377 -5.38 -6.70 -22.23
N ILE A 378 -6.63 -7.02 -21.92
CA ILE A 378 -7.76 -6.09 -22.05
C ILE A 378 -7.66 -4.95 -21.04
N ALA A 379 -8.16 -3.77 -21.40
CA ALA A 379 -8.04 -2.55 -20.60
C ALA A 379 -8.50 -2.71 -19.14
N SER A 380 -9.60 -3.42 -18.89
CA SER A 380 -10.14 -3.67 -17.54
C SER A 380 -9.19 -4.45 -16.61
N LYS A 381 -8.33 -5.31 -17.17
CA LYS A 381 -7.37 -6.13 -16.42
C LYS A 381 -5.98 -5.50 -16.33
N SER A 382 -5.64 -4.60 -17.25
CA SER A 382 -4.34 -3.93 -17.31
C SER A 382 -4.44 -2.45 -16.96
N ILE A 383 -4.58 -1.57 -17.95
CA ILE A 383 -4.42 -0.13 -17.77
C ILE A 383 -5.46 0.49 -16.82
N LEU A 384 -6.67 -0.06 -16.72
CA LEU A 384 -7.71 0.41 -15.80
C LEU A 384 -7.69 -0.30 -14.44
N ALA A 385 -6.81 -1.28 -14.24
CA ALA A 385 -6.72 -1.99 -12.97
C ALA A 385 -6.11 -1.09 -11.89
N ASP A 386 -6.90 -0.75 -10.88
CA ASP A 386 -6.57 0.24 -9.85
C ASP A 386 -6.26 -0.39 -8.48
N TYR A 387 -5.66 -1.58 -8.48
CA TYR A 387 -5.44 -2.38 -7.26
C TYR A 387 -4.66 -1.63 -6.19
N ALA A 388 -3.64 -0.86 -6.56
CA ALA A 388 -2.80 -0.08 -5.64
C ALA A 388 -3.58 1.04 -4.92
N ALA A 389 -4.62 1.56 -5.56
CA ALA A 389 -5.46 2.64 -5.05
C ALA A 389 -6.73 2.14 -4.31
N CYS A 390 -6.95 0.83 -4.24
CA CYS A 390 -8.15 0.24 -3.64
C CYS A 390 -8.12 0.21 -2.11
N LEU A 391 -9.28 0.44 -1.51
CA LEU A 391 -9.51 0.25 -0.08
C LEU A 391 -9.37 -1.24 0.31
N PRO A 392 -9.21 -1.54 1.62
CA PRO A 392 -9.35 -2.91 2.14
C PRO A 392 -10.61 -3.60 1.59
N PHE A 393 -10.51 -4.89 1.27
CA PHE A 393 -11.54 -5.73 0.62
C PHE A 393 -11.98 -5.30 -0.81
N GLN A 394 -11.98 -4.01 -1.15
CA GLN A 394 -12.28 -3.54 -2.50
C GLN A 394 -11.29 -4.13 -3.52
N CYS A 395 -10.01 -4.19 -3.16
CA CYS A 395 -8.98 -4.78 -4.02
C CYS A 395 -9.27 -6.26 -4.29
N THR A 396 -9.62 -7.03 -3.25
CA THR A 396 -9.99 -8.44 -3.34
C THR A 396 -11.13 -8.65 -4.32
N TRP A 397 -12.21 -7.88 -4.18
CA TRP A 397 -13.38 -7.97 -5.06
C TRP A 397 -13.03 -7.69 -6.52
N LYS A 398 -12.29 -6.61 -6.79
CA LYS A 398 -11.89 -6.25 -8.17
C LYS A 398 -10.94 -7.28 -8.76
N ALA A 399 -9.97 -7.75 -7.98
CA ALA A 399 -9.03 -8.78 -8.42
C ALA A 399 -9.74 -10.10 -8.76
N LEU A 400 -10.75 -10.49 -7.96
CA LEU A 400 -11.58 -11.66 -8.21
C LEU A 400 -12.36 -11.51 -9.52
N ARG A 401 -13.03 -10.37 -9.74
CA ARG A 401 -13.75 -10.07 -10.97
C ARG A 401 -12.85 -10.10 -12.21
N ASN A 402 -11.60 -9.66 -12.08
CA ASN A 402 -10.61 -9.67 -13.16
C ASN A 402 -9.91 -11.03 -13.34
N GLY A 403 -10.17 -12.02 -12.46
CA GLY A 403 -9.55 -13.34 -12.50
C GLY A 403 -8.10 -13.37 -12.02
N HIS A 404 -7.68 -12.36 -11.24
CA HIS A 404 -6.34 -12.25 -10.67
C HIS A 404 -6.31 -12.90 -9.28
N TRP A 405 -6.48 -14.22 -9.25
CA TRP A 405 -6.62 -15.01 -8.02
C TRP A 405 -5.49 -14.81 -7.02
N ARG A 406 -4.24 -14.73 -7.49
CA ARG A 406 -3.08 -14.49 -6.64
C ARG A 406 -3.21 -13.16 -5.87
N VAL A 407 -3.63 -12.09 -6.54
CA VAL A 407 -3.87 -10.78 -5.91
C VAL A 407 -5.10 -10.84 -5.00
N ALA A 408 -6.17 -11.49 -5.43
CA ALA A 408 -7.39 -11.58 -4.63
C ALA A 408 -7.12 -12.23 -3.26
N VAL A 409 -6.45 -13.39 -3.25
CA VAL A 409 -6.12 -14.13 -2.03
C VAL A 409 -5.16 -13.34 -1.15
N THR A 410 -4.06 -12.81 -1.69
CA THR A 410 -3.10 -12.05 -0.88
C THR A 410 -3.70 -10.77 -0.32
N SER A 411 -4.50 -10.05 -1.11
CA SER A 411 -5.10 -8.80 -0.66
C SER A 411 -6.20 -9.03 0.37
N PHE A 412 -6.91 -10.16 0.30
CA PHE A 412 -7.83 -10.57 1.36
C PHE A 412 -7.07 -10.89 2.65
N MET A 413 -6.06 -11.76 2.53
CA MET A 413 -5.22 -12.20 3.64
C MET A 413 -4.49 -11.04 4.31
N ALA A 414 -3.98 -10.07 3.53
CA ALA A 414 -3.34 -8.87 4.05
C ALA A 414 -4.24 -8.03 4.95
N VAL A 415 -5.56 -8.05 4.74
CA VAL A 415 -6.50 -7.36 5.63
C VAL A 415 -6.79 -8.20 6.87
N ILE A 416 -7.07 -9.49 6.71
CA ILE A 416 -7.43 -10.35 7.85
C ILE A 416 -6.21 -10.71 8.74
N PHE A 417 -4.98 -10.56 8.26
CA PHE A 417 -3.78 -10.74 9.08
C PHE A 417 -3.63 -9.68 10.18
N ILE A 418 -4.48 -8.66 10.22
CA ILE A 418 -4.63 -7.82 11.41
C ILE A 418 -5.06 -8.61 12.65
N PHE A 419 -5.69 -9.78 12.46
CA PHE A 419 -6.01 -10.68 13.56
C PHE A 419 -4.78 -11.35 14.19
N ILE A 420 -3.62 -11.39 13.51
CA ILE A 420 -2.38 -11.96 14.09
C ILE A 420 -1.95 -11.17 15.35
N PRO A 421 -1.72 -9.85 15.31
CA PRO A 421 -1.41 -9.09 16.54
C PRO A 421 -2.55 -9.11 17.56
N ILE A 422 -3.81 -9.12 17.11
CA ILE A 422 -5.00 -9.12 18.00
C ILE A 422 -5.04 -10.41 18.83
N LEU A 423 -4.95 -11.57 18.16
CA LEU A 423 -5.01 -12.88 18.81
C LEU A 423 -3.74 -13.17 19.60
N ALA A 424 -2.57 -12.75 19.12
CA ALA A 424 -1.32 -12.89 19.85
C ALA A 424 -1.35 -12.12 21.19
N GLY A 425 -1.94 -10.92 21.22
CA GLY A 425 -2.12 -10.15 22.45
C GLY A 425 -3.11 -10.80 23.43
N GLY A 426 -4.15 -11.44 22.90
CA GLY A 426 -5.15 -12.19 23.67
C GLY A 426 -4.77 -13.64 23.95
N LEU A 427 -3.50 -14.05 23.75
CA LEU A 427 -3.12 -15.45 23.85
C LEU A 427 -2.95 -15.90 25.31
N PHE A 428 -2.19 -15.13 26.10
CA PHE A 428 -1.81 -15.51 27.46
C PHE A 428 -2.55 -14.68 28.51
N MET A 429 -2.81 -15.29 29.67
CA MET A 429 -3.30 -14.61 30.86
C MET A 429 -2.72 -15.23 32.12
N ALA A 430 -2.36 -14.41 33.10
CA ALA A 430 -1.96 -14.88 34.43
C ALA A 430 -3.18 -15.37 35.22
N LEU A 431 -3.14 -16.60 35.71
CA LEU A 431 -4.15 -17.19 36.58
C LEU A 431 -3.51 -17.72 37.86
N THR A 432 -4.24 -17.60 38.97
CA THR A 432 -3.84 -18.17 40.26
C THR A 432 -4.42 -19.57 40.38
N ASN A 433 -3.56 -20.57 40.56
CA ASN A 433 -3.97 -21.96 40.73
C ASN A 433 -4.47 -22.23 42.16
N PHE A 434 -5.12 -23.37 42.40
CA PHE A 434 -5.61 -23.80 43.72
C PHE A 434 -4.53 -23.85 44.81
N ARG A 435 -3.25 -23.98 44.43
CA ARG A 435 -2.08 -23.94 45.33
C ARG A 435 -1.56 -22.52 45.62
N GLY A 436 -2.28 -21.47 45.22
CA GLY A 436 -1.86 -20.07 45.36
C GLY A 436 -0.73 -19.63 44.42
N GLN A 437 -0.30 -20.49 43.50
CA GLN A 437 0.76 -20.19 42.54
C GLN A 437 0.20 -19.48 41.30
N VAL A 438 0.83 -18.39 40.88
CA VAL A 438 0.45 -17.67 39.65
C VAL A 438 1.21 -18.24 38.46
N LYS A 439 0.48 -18.65 37.43
CA LYS A 439 1.03 -19.18 36.18
C LYS A 439 0.38 -18.51 34.98
N MET A 440 1.11 -18.45 33.88
CA MET A 440 0.60 -18.01 32.59
C MET A 440 -0.06 -19.18 31.88
N PHE A 441 -1.33 -19.00 31.51
CA PHE A 441 -2.08 -19.98 30.73
C PHE A 441 -2.44 -19.42 29.36
N PRO A 442 -2.29 -20.24 28.29
CA PRO A 442 -2.78 -19.89 26.97
C PRO A 442 -4.29 -20.15 26.86
N ASN A 443 -4.99 -19.28 26.16
CA ASN A 443 -6.34 -19.58 25.68
C ASN A 443 -6.22 -20.53 24.46
N MET A 444 -6.57 -21.81 24.64
CA MET A 444 -6.37 -22.86 23.63
C MET A 444 -7.11 -22.59 22.29
N PRO A 445 -8.39 -22.15 22.27
CA PRO A 445 -9.04 -21.70 21.04
C PRO A 445 -8.29 -20.57 20.34
N VAL A 446 -7.87 -19.53 21.08
CA VAL A 446 -7.11 -18.40 20.51
C VAL A 446 -5.78 -18.89 19.93
N PHE A 447 -5.09 -19.78 20.63
CA PHE A 447 -3.86 -20.41 20.16
C PHE A 447 -4.06 -21.17 18.85
N GLY A 448 -5.09 -22.02 18.77
CA GLY A 448 -5.41 -22.79 17.56
C GLY A 448 -5.73 -21.90 16.37
N VAL A 449 -6.53 -20.85 16.58
CA VAL A 449 -6.85 -19.87 15.52
C VAL A 449 -5.61 -19.09 15.10
N LEU A 450 -4.80 -18.60 16.05
CA LEU A 450 -3.55 -17.91 15.75
C LEU A 450 -2.60 -18.80 14.92
N LEU A 451 -2.45 -20.06 15.31
CA LEU A 451 -1.63 -21.03 14.58
C LEU A 451 -2.15 -21.23 13.15
N ALA A 452 -3.46 -21.34 12.95
CA ALA A 452 -4.07 -21.39 11.62
C ALA A 452 -3.75 -20.15 10.78
N PHE A 453 -3.81 -18.94 11.37
CA PHE A 453 -3.39 -17.71 10.70
C PHE A 453 -1.90 -17.73 10.32
N LEU A 454 -1.02 -18.26 11.17
CA LEU A 454 0.41 -18.40 10.85
C LEU A 454 0.65 -19.38 9.70
N PHE A 455 -0.07 -20.49 9.64
CA PHE A 455 -0.02 -21.41 8.50
C PHE A 455 -0.57 -20.76 7.22
N LEU A 456 -1.66 -20.00 7.30
CA LEU A 456 -2.18 -19.22 6.16
C LEU A 456 -1.18 -18.16 5.70
N TYR A 457 -0.45 -17.53 6.62
CA TYR A 457 0.64 -16.60 6.31
C TYR A 457 1.76 -17.28 5.53
N LEU A 458 2.20 -18.46 5.99
CA LEU A 458 3.19 -19.28 5.29
C LEU A 458 2.67 -19.73 3.91
N GLY A 459 1.41 -20.15 3.82
CA GLY A 459 0.73 -20.49 2.56
C GLY A 459 0.71 -19.32 1.57
N CYS A 460 0.44 -18.11 2.04
CA CYS A 460 0.48 -16.92 1.19
C CYS A 460 1.90 -16.59 0.71
N LEU A 461 2.92 -16.69 1.57
CA LEU A 461 4.30 -16.45 1.17
C LEU A 461 4.80 -17.48 0.15
N THR A 462 4.44 -18.75 0.33
CA THR A 462 4.78 -19.82 -0.62
C THR A 462 4.06 -19.65 -1.95
N LEU A 463 2.79 -19.20 -1.93
CA LEU A 463 2.04 -18.82 -3.14
C LEU A 463 2.72 -17.67 -3.92
N MET A 464 3.54 -16.84 -3.27
CA MET A 464 4.31 -15.78 -3.95
C MET A 464 5.55 -16.28 -4.68
N LEU A 465 6.04 -17.51 -4.43
CA LEU A 465 7.24 -18.03 -5.08
C LEU A 465 7.13 -18.19 -6.61
N PRO A 466 6.07 -18.82 -7.18
CA PRO A 466 5.98 -19.12 -8.61
C PRO A 466 5.69 -17.89 -9.48
N ARG A 467 6.11 -17.96 -10.76
CA ARG A 467 5.75 -17.02 -11.84
C ARG A 467 5.92 -15.53 -11.47
N ARG A 468 6.98 -15.19 -10.73
CA ARG A 468 7.33 -13.80 -10.37
C ARG A 468 8.05 -13.04 -11.48
N GLN A 469 8.61 -13.74 -12.47
CA GLN A 469 9.28 -13.10 -13.60
C GLN A 469 8.34 -12.14 -14.34
N ALA A 470 7.06 -12.50 -14.47
CA ALA A 470 6.06 -11.64 -15.10
C ALA A 470 5.82 -10.31 -14.36
N LEU A 471 6.14 -10.20 -13.06
CA LEU A 471 5.95 -8.96 -12.28
C LEU A 471 7.07 -7.92 -12.48
N ARG A 472 8.11 -8.26 -13.25
CA ARG A 472 9.25 -7.36 -13.44
C ARG A 472 8.93 -6.25 -14.42
N ILE A 473 9.53 -5.11 -14.16
CA ILE A 473 9.47 -3.90 -14.99
C ILE A 473 10.89 -3.33 -15.09
N PRO A 474 11.18 -2.38 -15.99
CA PRO A 474 12.55 -1.88 -16.18
C PRO A 474 13.12 -1.11 -14.98
N HIS A 475 12.27 -0.29 -14.37
CA HIS A 475 12.59 0.58 -13.25
C HIS A 475 11.38 0.67 -12.30
N PRO A 476 11.53 1.22 -11.09
CA PRO A 476 10.41 1.36 -10.16
C PRO A 476 9.24 2.16 -10.74
N ALA A 477 8.02 1.91 -10.25
CA ALA A 477 6.79 2.60 -10.67
C ALA A 477 6.13 3.29 -9.45
N ASN A 478 6.94 4.00 -8.67
CA ASN A 478 6.58 4.56 -7.37
C ASN A 478 6.25 6.05 -7.43
N CYS A 479 6.72 6.77 -8.45
CA CYS A 479 6.43 8.19 -8.67
C CYS A 479 5.79 8.44 -10.04
N LEU A 480 5.29 9.65 -10.25
CA LEU A 480 4.59 10.01 -11.47
C LEU A 480 5.53 10.03 -12.68
N ALA A 481 6.73 10.59 -12.54
CA ALA A 481 7.72 10.60 -13.62
C ALA A 481 8.07 9.18 -14.10
N GLU A 482 8.23 8.23 -13.17
CA GLU A 482 8.45 6.81 -13.49
C GLU A 482 7.26 6.22 -14.27
N LEU A 483 6.01 6.47 -13.83
CA LEU A 483 4.84 5.98 -14.57
C LEU A 483 4.74 6.59 -15.97
N ILE A 484 5.02 7.89 -16.11
CA ILE A 484 5.00 8.62 -17.38
C ILE A 484 6.08 8.06 -18.33
N ALA A 485 7.29 7.79 -17.85
CA ALA A 485 8.35 7.20 -18.66
C ALA A 485 7.92 5.89 -19.33
N LEU A 486 7.11 5.09 -18.64
CA LEU A 486 6.58 3.82 -19.15
C LEU A 486 5.34 3.96 -20.05
N CYS A 487 4.76 5.15 -20.19
CA CYS A 487 3.46 5.37 -20.86
C CYS A 487 3.49 6.41 -21.99
N THR A 488 4.68 6.78 -22.48
CA THR A 488 4.87 7.94 -23.37
C THR A 488 5.17 7.59 -24.83
N ALA A 489 4.94 6.35 -25.27
CA ALA A 489 5.00 6.03 -26.71
C ALA A 489 4.04 6.89 -27.53
N GLU A 490 4.45 7.29 -28.74
CA GLU A 490 3.66 8.13 -29.62
C GLU A 490 2.27 7.54 -29.89
N ASP A 491 2.19 6.23 -30.16
CA ASP A 491 0.93 5.51 -30.43
C ASP A 491 -0.06 5.58 -29.27
N THR A 492 0.44 5.64 -28.04
CA THR A 492 -0.37 5.64 -26.81
C THR A 492 -0.83 7.04 -26.44
N VAL A 493 0.07 8.01 -26.59
CA VAL A 493 -0.22 9.42 -26.30
C VAL A 493 -1.27 9.95 -27.28
N HIS A 494 -1.19 9.57 -28.56
CA HIS A 494 -2.11 10.04 -29.60
C HIS A 494 -3.32 9.12 -29.84
N ASP A 495 -3.54 8.12 -28.97
CA ASP A 495 -4.70 7.24 -29.08
C ASP A 495 -6.00 8.03 -28.85
N GLU A 496 -6.97 7.86 -29.76
CA GLU A 496 -8.27 8.52 -29.72
C GLU A 496 -9.05 8.26 -28.42
N ALA A 497 -8.77 7.13 -27.75
CA ALA A 497 -9.39 6.79 -26.48
C ALA A 497 -9.05 7.78 -25.35
N PHE A 498 -7.93 8.51 -25.44
CA PHE A 498 -7.46 9.42 -24.39
C PHE A 498 -7.61 10.90 -24.73
N LEU A 499 -7.98 11.25 -25.97
CA LEU A 499 -8.15 12.63 -26.39
C LEU A 499 -9.45 13.24 -25.83
N ALA A 500 -9.34 14.40 -25.16
CA ALA A 500 -10.48 15.18 -24.67
C ALA A 500 -11.52 14.34 -23.87
N VAL A 501 -11.03 13.52 -22.95
CA VAL A 501 -11.86 12.71 -22.04
C VAL A 501 -12.56 13.62 -21.03
N ARG A 502 -13.87 13.48 -20.89
CA ARG A 502 -14.67 14.33 -19.99
C ARG A 502 -14.68 13.82 -18.55
N ASP A 503 -14.85 12.52 -18.37
CA ASP A 503 -14.96 11.88 -17.06
C ASP A 503 -14.40 10.44 -17.10
N ALA A 504 -14.17 9.85 -15.93
CA ALA A 504 -13.75 8.47 -15.78
C ALA A 504 -14.76 7.46 -16.35
N SER A 505 -16.05 7.80 -16.43
CA SER A 505 -17.07 6.99 -17.10
C SER A 505 -16.91 7.00 -18.62
N ASP A 506 -16.73 8.18 -19.21
CA ASP A 506 -16.42 8.38 -20.64
C ASP A 506 -15.18 7.57 -21.04
N LEU A 507 -14.10 7.63 -20.27
CA LEU A 507 -12.89 6.84 -20.51
C LEU A 507 -13.17 5.32 -20.56
N LYS A 508 -13.98 4.80 -19.63
CA LYS A 508 -14.34 3.38 -19.61
C LYS A 508 -15.14 2.98 -20.85
N SER A 509 -16.05 3.85 -21.29
CA SER A 509 -16.86 3.64 -22.49
C SER A 509 -15.98 3.54 -23.74
N ARG A 510 -15.02 4.47 -23.90
CA ARG A 510 -14.06 4.50 -25.02
C ARG A 510 -13.16 3.28 -25.07
N LEU A 511 -12.77 2.76 -23.90
CA LEU A 511 -11.99 1.52 -23.77
C LEU A 511 -12.86 0.24 -23.91
N GLY A 512 -14.16 0.39 -24.15
CA GLY A 512 -15.09 -0.69 -24.48
C GLY A 512 -15.62 -1.46 -23.27
N LEU A 513 -15.59 -0.89 -22.06
CA LEU A 513 -16.08 -1.57 -20.85
C LEU A 513 -17.60 -1.68 -20.78
N ASP A 514 -18.32 -0.82 -21.49
CA ASP A 514 -19.80 -0.84 -21.53
C ASP A 514 -20.34 -1.87 -22.53
N ARG A 515 -19.45 -2.50 -23.32
CA ARG A 515 -19.83 -3.50 -24.31
C ARG A 515 -20.06 -4.86 -23.63
N PRO A 516 -21.08 -5.63 -24.06
CA PRO A 516 -21.42 -6.91 -23.43
C PRO A 516 -20.31 -7.96 -23.59
N ASN A 517 -19.56 -7.91 -24.68
CA ASN A 517 -18.45 -8.83 -24.94
C ASN A 517 -17.11 -8.24 -24.48
N SER A 518 -16.44 -8.90 -23.55
CA SER A 518 -15.08 -8.50 -23.12
C SER A 518 -14.03 -8.55 -24.24
N ARG A 519 -14.30 -9.24 -25.36
CA ARG A 519 -13.44 -9.28 -26.55
C ARG A 519 -13.45 -7.97 -27.35
N GLU A 520 -14.45 -7.14 -27.14
CA GLU A 520 -14.60 -5.83 -27.79
C GLU A 520 -13.89 -4.71 -27.05
N GLN A 521 -13.35 -4.99 -25.85
CA GLN A 521 -12.48 -4.07 -25.13
C GLN A 521 -11.16 -3.86 -25.87
N SER A 522 -10.60 -2.65 -25.72
CA SER A 522 -9.26 -2.36 -26.23
C SER A 522 -8.22 -3.23 -25.52
N ARG A 523 -7.23 -3.69 -26.28
CA ARG A 523 -6.14 -4.51 -25.79
C ARG A 523 -4.87 -3.67 -25.77
N TRP A 524 -4.06 -3.91 -24.76
CA TRP A 524 -2.85 -3.15 -24.47
C TRP A 524 -1.73 -4.12 -24.14
N TYR A 525 -0.52 -3.78 -24.52
CA TYR A 525 0.67 -4.54 -24.16
C TYR A 525 1.77 -3.59 -23.75
N PHE A 526 2.79 -4.11 -23.05
CA PHE A 526 3.96 -3.34 -22.67
C PHE A 526 5.18 -3.91 -23.37
N GLY A 527 5.81 -3.10 -24.21
CA GLY A 527 6.87 -3.54 -25.08
C GLY A 527 7.22 -2.51 -26.14
N VAL A 528 7.79 -3.00 -27.22
CA VAL A 528 8.25 -2.23 -28.36
C VAL A 528 7.35 -2.49 -29.57
N ALA A 529 7.26 -1.54 -30.50
CA ALA A 529 6.57 -1.70 -31.79
C ALA A 529 7.48 -1.22 -32.93
N ALA A 530 7.26 -1.75 -34.13
CA ALA A 530 7.95 -1.29 -35.34
C ALA A 530 7.46 0.12 -35.76
N GLY A 531 8.36 1.00 -36.20
CA GLY A 531 8.08 2.42 -36.46
C GLY A 531 9.10 3.40 -35.85
N ARG A 532 8.68 4.66 -35.66
CA ARG A 532 9.56 5.74 -35.15
C ARG A 532 10.04 5.50 -33.72
N ASP A 533 9.24 4.82 -32.89
CA ASP A 533 9.56 4.47 -31.50
C ASP A 533 10.08 3.02 -31.33
N GLU A 534 10.87 2.53 -32.28
CA GLU A 534 11.32 1.12 -32.33
C GLU A 534 12.21 0.66 -31.17
N ARG A 535 12.72 1.57 -30.34
CA ARG A 535 13.61 1.21 -29.22
C ARG A 535 13.02 1.53 -27.86
N ARG A 536 11.83 2.12 -27.83
CA ARG A 536 11.19 2.64 -26.61
C ARG A 536 10.24 1.61 -26.01
N LEU A 537 10.53 1.18 -24.80
CA LEU A 537 9.69 0.27 -24.05
C LEU A 537 8.56 1.05 -23.38
N SER A 538 7.33 0.83 -23.84
CA SER A 538 6.17 1.57 -23.34
C SER A 538 4.90 0.75 -23.38
N VAL A 539 3.87 1.19 -22.66
CA VAL A 539 2.50 0.70 -22.82
C VAL A 539 2.01 1.15 -24.19
N ARG A 540 1.43 0.24 -24.98
CA ARG A 540 0.94 0.48 -26.34
C ARG A 540 -0.40 -0.20 -26.61
N PRO A 541 -1.25 0.40 -27.48
CA PRO A 541 -2.45 -0.27 -27.95
C PRO A 541 -2.06 -1.47 -28.83
N MET A 542 -2.77 -2.58 -28.67
CA MET A 542 -2.59 -3.77 -29.49
C MET A 542 -3.63 -3.74 -30.61
N GLN A 543 -3.20 -3.39 -31.82
CA GLN A 543 -4.06 -3.41 -33.00
C GLN A 543 -4.52 -4.85 -33.30
N LYS A 544 -5.81 -5.02 -33.58
CA LYS A 544 -6.33 -6.32 -34.03
C LYS A 544 -5.90 -6.50 -35.49
N PHE A 545 -5.41 -7.69 -35.86
CA PHE A 545 -5.03 -8.02 -37.25
C PHE A 545 -6.13 -7.75 -38.31
N THR A 546 -7.38 -7.52 -37.88
CA THR A 546 -8.53 -7.16 -38.72
C THR A 546 -8.70 -5.66 -38.98
N GLU A 547 -7.94 -4.78 -38.33
CA GLU A 547 -7.96 -3.34 -38.64
C GLU A 547 -7.21 -3.10 -39.95
N LYS A 548 -7.96 -2.79 -41.02
CA LYS A 548 -7.38 -2.35 -42.29
C LYS A 548 -6.54 -1.11 -42.01
N LYS A 549 -5.22 -1.20 -42.24
CA LYS A 549 -4.35 -0.04 -42.40
C LYS A 549 -5.03 0.93 -43.36
N MET A 550 -5.54 2.05 -42.86
CA MET A 550 -6.01 3.12 -43.73
C MET A 550 -4.77 3.57 -44.50
N ARG A 551 -4.71 3.26 -45.80
CA ARG A 551 -3.61 3.67 -46.67
C ARG A 551 -3.52 5.19 -46.55
N SER A 552 -2.41 5.68 -45.99
CA SER A 552 -2.01 7.07 -46.13
C SER A 552 -2.13 7.43 -47.61
N MET A 553 -3.08 8.30 -47.93
CA MET A 553 -3.07 9.03 -49.19
C MET A 553 -1.78 9.84 -49.18
N ARG A 554 -0.77 9.35 -49.90
CA ARG A 554 0.30 10.20 -50.39
C ARG A 554 -0.36 11.27 -51.24
N SER A 555 -0.27 12.53 -50.82
CA SER A 555 -0.53 13.67 -51.68
C SER A 555 0.43 13.58 -52.87
N LEU A 556 -0.14 13.45 -54.05
CA LEU A 556 0.53 13.71 -55.33
C LEU A 556 0.73 15.22 -55.49
#